data_AF-A0A0G0GY43-F1
#
_entry.id   AF-A0A0G0GY43-F1
#
_cell.length_a   1.000
_cell.length_b   1.000
_cell.length_c   1.000
_cell.angle_alpha   90.00
_cell.angle_beta   90.00
_cell.angle_gamma   90.00
#
_symmetry.space_group_name_H-M   'P 1'
#
loop_
_entity.id
_entity.type
_entity.pdbx_description
1 polymer ?
#
loop_
_entity_poly.entity_id
_entity_poly.type
_entity_poly.pdbx_seq_one_letter_code
_entity_poly.pdbx_strand_id
1 'polypeptide(L)'
;MNKKRGDMRLLVLRIDSFLREENRILADISNDANDSTRNKLTDVRSFIALSTQQNRKYESLPPENNEKRYHLTIDKKGGYEILVRKDEFKPDLVVEKAVFDNKTLPLKTLNKNEHYYSFGELFFNKGFHEISLFLRNPENLLKGNDENLDFDINPLSPDCRTFKIKPLPSKIYILNFDYLTERSAKADNGPFVKVEQILEDDVKDDDFQLKANNILQTFDYKIATEKDVQSINVSVCASPGYENSSNIRIKNLSLRPFLTPALAFVSTDKNLTINDNKILATQINPTKYEVKVNANSPYILVLNNKFNSNWKISDKDANAKHFMINGFANAWNISKTGEYSLIIEYNPQKYFYIGWLVTITFMTGVVIYLTYAIYKHK
;
A
#
# COMPACT_ATOMS: atom_id res chain seq x y z
N MET A 1 11.01 -34.40 -28.94
CA MET A 1 9.56 -34.18 -29.01
C MET A 1 9.10 -33.76 -27.61
N ASN A 2 8.75 -32.51 -27.28
CA ASN A 2 7.73 -31.56 -27.73
C ASN A 2 6.63 -31.41 -26.65
N LYS A 3 6.42 -30.16 -26.21
CA LYS A 3 5.34 -29.57 -25.37
C LYS A 3 5.29 -29.91 -23.87
N LYS A 4 4.87 -29.04 -22.92
CA LYS A 4 4.75 -27.57 -22.67
C LYS A 4 3.76 -27.43 -21.50
N ARG A 5 3.99 -26.46 -20.58
CA ARG A 5 3.07 -25.84 -19.58
C ARG A 5 2.67 -26.68 -18.34
N GLY A 6 2.64 -26.13 -17.12
CA GLY A 6 2.75 -24.72 -16.73
C GLY A 6 3.13 -24.49 -15.26
N ASP A 7 3.84 -23.37 -15.06
CA ASP A 7 4.03 -22.65 -13.79
C ASP A 7 2.69 -22.51 -13.06
N MET A 8 2.59 -23.06 -11.84
CA MET A 8 1.60 -22.61 -10.87
C MET A 8 2.30 -21.67 -9.89
N ARG A 9 2.40 -20.40 -10.28
CA ARG A 9 2.71 -19.32 -9.33
C ARG A 9 1.48 -19.14 -8.46
N LEU A 10 1.57 -19.54 -7.19
CA LEU A 10 0.52 -19.26 -6.22
C LEU A 10 0.56 -17.75 -5.94
N LEU A 11 -0.26 -17.02 -6.67
CA LEU A 11 -0.54 -15.61 -6.49
C LEU A 11 -1.55 -15.53 -5.34
N VAL A 12 -1.09 -15.30 -4.11
CA VAL A 12 -2.00 -14.88 -3.03
C VAL A 12 -2.32 -13.41 -3.28
N LEU A 13 -3.26 -13.17 -4.20
CA LEU A 13 -3.96 -11.89 -4.22
C LEU A 13 -4.86 -11.88 -3.00
N ARG A 14 -4.60 -10.95 -2.08
CA ARG A 14 -5.70 -10.32 -1.34
C ARG A 14 -6.55 -9.62 -2.40
N ILE A 15 -7.52 -10.37 -2.93
CA ILE A 15 -8.40 -9.95 -4.03
C ILE A 15 -8.96 -8.56 -3.74
N ASP A 16 -9.28 -8.25 -2.49
CA ASP A 16 -9.90 -6.99 -2.12
C ASP A 16 -8.94 -5.79 -2.04
N SER A 17 -7.68 -5.94 -1.59
CA SER A 17 -6.71 -4.83 -1.64
C SER A 17 -6.16 -4.60 -3.04
N PHE A 18 -6.00 -5.68 -3.82
CA PHE A 18 -5.58 -5.60 -5.22
C PHE A 18 -6.67 -4.99 -6.10
N LEU A 19 -7.93 -5.42 -5.96
CA LEU A 19 -9.04 -4.84 -6.71
C LEU A 19 -9.36 -3.42 -6.28
N ARG A 20 -9.18 -3.04 -5.00
CA ARG A 20 -9.35 -1.64 -4.57
C ARG A 20 -8.26 -0.72 -5.12
N GLU A 21 -7.01 -1.16 -5.10
CA GLU A 21 -5.93 -0.38 -5.72
C GLU A 21 -6.00 -0.37 -7.25
N GLU A 22 -6.39 -1.48 -7.90
CA GLU A 22 -6.69 -1.47 -9.34
C GLU A 22 -7.87 -0.54 -9.64
N ASN A 23 -8.95 -0.56 -8.87
CA ASN A 23 -10.11 0.31 -9.12
C ASN A 23 -9.77 1.80 -8.90
N ARG A 24 -8.84 2.11 -8.00
CA ARG A 24 -8.27 3.45 -7.81
C ARG A 24 -7.37 3.86 -8.99
N ILE A 25 -6.44 3.00 -9.40
CA ILE A 25 -5.56 3.24 -10.55
C ILE A 25 -6.38 3.38 -11.85
N LEU A 26 -7.43 2.59 -12.02
CA LEU A 26 -8.35 2.66 -13.16
C LEU A 26 -9.22 3.92 -13.12
N ALA A 27 -9.52 4.47 -11.95
CA ALA A 27 -10.18 5.77 -11.82
C ALA A 27 -9.26 6.90 -12.28
N ASP A 28 -7.99 6.87 -11.86
CA ASP A 28 -6.98 7.85 -12.30
C ASP A 28 -6.78 7.79 -13.82
N ILE A 29 -6.68 6.59 -14.40
CA ILE A 29 -6.55 6.39 -15.86
C ILE A 29 -7.83 6.82 -16.61
N SER A 30 -9.01 6.60 -16.04
CA SER A 30 -10.31 6.99 -16.63
C SER A 30 -10.47 8.50 -16.75
N ASN A 31 -9.92 9.27 -15.81
CA ASN A 31 -9.98 10.72 -15.81
C ASN A 31 -9.12 11.34 -16.93
N ASP A 32 -8.01 10.68 -17.27
CA ASP A 32 -7.05 11.14 -18.30
C ASP A 32 -7.31 10.56 -19.71
N ALA A 33 -8.29 9.68 -19.87
CA ALA A 33 -8.56 8.96 -21.12
C ALA A 33 -9.63 9.63 -22.01
N ASN A 34 -9.58 9.37 -23.32
CA ASN A 34 -10.62 9.81 -24.28
C ASN A 34 -11.94 9.04 -24.09
N ASP A 35 -13.05 9.57 -24.62
CA ASP A 35 -14.41 9.11 -24.28
C ASP A 35 -14.67 7.61 -24.57
N SER A 36 -14.10 7.08 -25.65
CA SER A 36 -14.24 5.65 -26.02
C SER A 36 -13.50 4.73 -25.03
N THR A 37 -12.33 5.17 -24.52
CA THR A 37 -11.54 4.43 -23.53
C THR A 37 -12.13 4.58 -22.14
N ARG A 38 -12.68 5.76 -21.81
CA ARG A 38 -13.37 6.05 -20.56
C ARG A 38 -14.58 5.14 -20.36
N ASN A 39 -15.40 4.92 -21.39
CA ASN A 39 -16.57 4.03 -21.29
C ASN A 39 -16.18 2.57 -21.01
N LYS A 40 -15.14 2.05 -21.69
CA LYS A 40 -14.63 0.70 -21.43
C LYS A 40 -14.03 0.56 -20.03
N LEU A 41 -13.36 1.60 -19.53
CA LEU A 41 -12.83 1.65 -18.17
C LEU A 41 -13.96 1.67 -17.14
N THR A 42 -15.03 2.42 -17.37
CA THR A 42 -16.22 2.44 -16.52
C THR A 42 -16.87 1.05 -16.44
N ASP A 43 -17.02 0.35 -17.57
CA ASP A 43 -17.60 -1.00 -17.58
C ASP A 43 -16.74 -2.01 -16.78
N VAL A 44 -15.42 -1.92 -16.90
CA VAL A 44 -14.48 -2.75 -16.11
C VAL A 44 -14.58 -2.41 -14.61
N ARG A 45 -14.66 -1.12 -14.25
CA ARG A 45 -14.84 -0.68 -12.85
C ARG A 45 -16.15 -1.16 -12.26
N SER A 46 -17.25 -1.11 -13.02
CA SER A 46 -18.55 -1.64 -12.61
C SER A 46 -18.53 -3.15 -12.43
N PHE A 47 -17.86 -3.88 -13.33
CA PHE A 47 -17.68 -5.33 -13.21
C PHE A 47 -16.87 -5.72 -11.97
N ILE A 48 -15.77 -5.00 -11.69
CA ILE A 48 -14.95 -5.19 -10.48
C ILE A 48 -15.79 -4.93 -9.23
N ALA A 49 -16.51 -3.80 -9.17
CA ALA A 49 -17.35 -3.45 -8.02
C ALA A 49 -18.47 -4.48 -7.76
N LEU A 50 -19.15 -4.95 -8.82
CA LEU A 50 -20.18 -5.98 -8.74
C LEU A 50 -19.60 -7.34 -8.32
N SER A 51 -18.42 -7.70 -8.82
CA SER A 51 -17.74 -8.95 -8.46
C SER A 51 -17.28 -8.92 -7.00
N THR A 52 -16.75 -7.79 -6.51
CA THR A 52 -16.42 -7.59 -5.09
C THR A 52 -17.67 -7.71 -4.22
N GLN A 53 -18.78 -7.08 -4.62
CA GLN A 53 -20.06 -7.16 -3.88
C GLN A 53 -20.64 -8.58 -3.85
N GLN A 54 -20.53 -9.33 -4.94
CA GLN A 54 -20.99 -10.72 -5.00
C GLN A 54 -20.12 -11.69 -4.21
N ASN A 55 -18.83 -11.41 -4.06
CA ASN A 55 -17.90 -12.24 -3.30
C ASN A 55 -17.85 -11.92 -1.80
N ARG A 56 -18.36 -10.75 -1.38
CA ARG A 56 -18.53 -10.35 0.03
C ARG A 56 -19.28 -11.36 0.90
N LYS A 57 -20.18 -12.18 0.33
CA LYS A 57 -20.90 -13.24 1.05
C LYS A 57 -20.08 -14.52 1.29
N TYR A 58 -18.94 -14.65 0.60
CA TYR A 58 -17.97 -15.72 0.79
C TYR A 58 -16.70 -15.23 1.49
N GLU A 59 -16.64 -13.94 1.83
CA GLU A 59 -15.69 -13.43 2.80
C GLU A 59 -16.06 -14.04 4.15
N SER A 60 -15.37 -15.12 4.50
CA SER A 60 -15.06 -15.39 5.91
C SER A 60 -14.80 -14.06 6.58
N LEU A 61 -15.58 -13.76 7.63
CA LEU A 61 -15.31 -12.64 8.56
C LEU A 61 -13.79 -12.55 8.69
N PRO A 62 -13.15 -11.43 8.28
CA PRO A 62 -11.71 -11.31 8.40
C PRO A 62 -11.39 -11.70 9.85
N PRO A 63 -10.36 -12.55 10.09
CA PRO A 63 -10.01 -12.86 11.46
C PRO A 63 -9.89 -11.53 12.19
N GLU A 64 -10.44 -11.49 13.41
CA GLU A 64 -10.43 -10.30 14.26
C GLU A 64 -9.10 -9.55 14.09
N ASN A 65 -9.10 -8.22 14.20
CA ASN A 65 -7.91 -7.35 14.03
C ASN A 65 -6.65 -7.84 14.81
N ASN A 66 -6.83 -8.82 15.68
CA ASN A 66 -5.93 -9.58 16.50
C ASN A 66 -5.05 -10.56 15.69
N GLU A 67 -5.48 -11.22 14.61
CA GLU A 67 -4.61 -12.18 13.88
C GLU A 67 -3.89 -11.54 12.67
N LYS A 68 -2.57 -11.67 12.61
CA LYS A 68 -1.71 -11.24 11.48
C LYS A 68 -0.94 -12.42 10.92
N ARG A 69 -1.24 -12.80 9.68
CA ARG A 69 -0.56 -13.88 8.97
C ARG A 69 0.49 -13.32 8.01
N TYR A 70 1.66 -13.92 8.06
CA TYR A 70 2.84 -13.61 7.26
C TYR A 70 3.26 -14.86 6.50
N HIS A 71 3.44 -14.70 5.20
CA HIS A 71 3.94 -15.74 4.31
C HIS A 71 5.34 -15.35 3.86
N LEU A 72 6.28 -16.29 4.00
CA LEU A 72 7.66 -16.05 3.61
C LEU A 72 8.25 -17.28 2.92
N THR A 73 9.31 -17.05 2.15
CA THR A 73 10.11 -18.12 1.55
C THR A 73 11.53 -18.02 2.08
N ILE A 74 12.02 -19.12 2.63
CA ILE A 74 13.38 -19.24 3.13
C ILE A 74 14.26 -19.82 2.02
N ASP A 75 15.26 -19.07 1.57
CA ASP A 75 16.13 -19.47 0.47
C ASP A 75 17.24 -20.44 0.89
N LYS A 76 17.70 -20.31 2.14
CA LYS A 76 18.75 -21.14 2.74
C LYS A 76 18.20 -21.79 4.00
N LYS A 77 18.25 -23.12 4.06
CA LYS A 77 17.95 -23.82 5.33
C LYS A 77 18.94 -23.35 6.40
N GLY A 78 18.48 -23.11 7.61
CA GLY A 78 19.35 -22.58 8.68
C GLY A 78 18.59 -22.07 9.89
N GLY A 79 19.34 -21.63 10.89
CA GLY A 79 18.79 -20.93 12.04
C GLY A 79 18.46 -19.48 11.70
N TYR A 80 17.29 -19.02 12.12
CA TYR A 80 16.88 -17.62 12.03
C TYR A 80 16.23 -17.17 13.32
N GLU A 81 16.60 -15.99 13.78
CA GLU A 81 15.89 -15.27 14.83
C GLU A 81 14.78 -14.43 14.22
N ILE A 82 13.56 -14.58 14.74
CA ILE A 82 12.41 -13.75 14.34
C ILE A 82 12.33 -12.54 15.26
N LEU A 83 12.36 -11.36 14.66
CA LEU A 83 12.19 -10.08 15.35
C LEU A 83 10.89 -9.42 14.88
N VAL A 84 10.09 -8.91 15.82
CA VAL A 84 8.91 -8.10 15.56
C VAL A 84 9.15 -6.68 16.06
N ARG A 85 9.02 -5.70 15.17
CA ARG A 85 9.24 -4.29 15.48
C ARG A 85 8.12 -3.74 16.37
N LYS A 86 8.47 -3.10 17.50
CA LYS A 86 7.49 -2.62 18.51
C LYS A 86 7.39 -1.11 18.67
N ASP A 87 8.45 -0.37 18.35
CA ASP A 87 8.54 1.09 18.52
C ASP A 87 7.43 1.84 17.78
N GLU A 88 7.06 1.39 16.59
CA GLU A 88 5.97 1.97 15.79
C GLU A 88 4.60 1.90 16.47
N PHE A 89 4.43 1.01 17.44
CA PHE A 89 3.12 0.69 18.03
C PHE A 89 3.11 0.77 19.55
N LYS A 90 4.11 1.38 20.21
CA LYS A 90 4.08 1.59 21.67
C LYS A 90 2.95 2.55 22.06
N PRO A 91 2.16 2.27 23.12
CA PRO A 91 2.17 1.09 24.00
C PRO A 91 1.29 -0.10 23.53
N ASP A 92 0.58 0.04 22.41
CA ASP A 92 -0.54 -0.81 21.99
C ASP A 92 -0.17 -2.19 21.42
N LEU A 93 1.07 -2.43 20.99
CA LEU A 93 1.45 -3.73 20.43
C LEU A 93 1.81 -4.74 21.51
N VAL A 94 0.90 -5.68 21.74
CA VAL A 94 1.12 -6.86 22.58
C VAL A 94 0.89 -8.12 21.74
N VAL A 95 1.91 -8.95 21.60
CA VAL A 95 1.80 -10.26 20.95
C VAL A 95 1.46 -11.32 22.00
N GLU A 96 0.27 -11.89 21.92
CA GLU A 96 -0.26 -12.86 22.90
C GLU A 96 0.07 -14.31 22.52
N LYS A 97 0.17 -14.59 21.21
CA LYS A 97 0.52 -15.91 20.69
C LYS A 97 1.21 -15.77 19.34
N ALA A 98 2.15 -16.65 19.05
CA ALA A 98 2.72 -16.80 17.72
C ALA A 98 2.66 -18.27 17.30
N VAL A 99 2.29 -18.52 16.05
CA VAL A 99 2.21 -19.85 15.44
C VAL A 99 3.07 -19.86 14.19
N PHE A 100 3.87 -20.90 14.02
CA PHE A 100 4.73 -21.14 12.88
C PHE A 100 4.42 -22.51 12.29
N ASP A 101 4.04 -22.58 11.00
CA ASP A 101 3.67 -23.84 10.33
C ASP A 101 2.78 -24.76 11.20
N ASN A 102 1.71 -24.18 11.77
CA ASN A 102 0.77 -24.83 12.69
C ASN A 102 1.34 -25.27 14.05
N LYS A 103 2.56 -24.87 14.42
CA LYS A 103 3.17 -25.11 15.74
C LYS A 103 3.22 -23.82 16.54
N THR A 104 2.75 -23.86 17.79
CA THR A 104 2.83 -22.69 18.67
C THR A 104 4.29 -22.45 19.05
N LEU A 105 4.76 -21.22 18.89
CA LEU A 105 6.10 -20.81 19.29
C LEU A 105 6.12 -20.53 20.80
N PRO A 106 7.15 -20.98 21.53
CA PRO A 106 7.31 -20.60 22.93
C PRO A 106 7.58 -19.08 23.00
N LEU A 107 6.65 -18.33 23.56
CA LEU A 107 6.82 -16.90 23.84
C LEU A 107 7.85 -16.73 24.97
N LYS A 108 9.13 -16.80 24.65
CA LYS A 108 10.17 -16.24 25.52
C LYS A 108 10.26 -14.77 25.18
N THR A 109 9.53 -13.92 25.90
CA THR A 109 9.67 -12.46 25.83
C THR A 109 11.05 -12.05 26.33
N LEU A 110 12.06 -12.23 25.49
CA LEU A 110 13.37 -11.64 25.66
C LEU A 110 13.29 -10.28 24.97
N ASN A 111 13.14 -9.23 25.78
CA ASN A 111 13.42 -7.86 25.35
C ASN A 111 14.90 -7.83 24.93
N LYS A 112 15.20 -8.17 23.68
CA LYS A 112 16.55 -8.06 23.11
C LYS A 112 17.02 -6.60 23.16
N ASN A 113 16.08 -5.65 23.02
CA ASN A 113 16.26 -4.19 23.10
C ASN A 113 14.90 -3.45 23.16
N GLU A 114 14.93 -2.11 23.21
CA GLU A 114 13.72 -1.27 23.27
C GLU A 114 12.90 -1.21 21.96
N HIS A 115 13.38 -1.77 20.85
CA HIS A 115 12.75 -1.62 19.52
C HIS A 115 12.11 -2.90 18.96
N TYR A 116 12.48 -4.09 19.47
CA TYR A 116 12.00 -5.36 18.94
C TYR A 116 11.53 -6.33 20.03
N TYR A 117 10.55 -7.16 19.71
CA TYR A 117 10.27 -8.44 20.35
C TYR A 117 11.06 -9.53 19.63
N SER A 118 11.73 -10.42 20.36
CA SER A 118 12.36 -11.62 19.79
C SER A 118 11.54 -12.85 20.17
N PHE A 119 11.32 -13.75 19.22
CA PHE A 119 10.71 -15.07 19.46
C PHE A 119 11.76 -16.19 19.62
N GLY A 120 13.04 -15.80 19.73
CA GLY A 120 14.16 -16.71 19.77
C GLY A 120 14.55 -17.23 18.38
N GLU A 121 15.56 -18.09 18.39
CA GLU A 121 16.08 -18.76 17.21
C GLU A 121 15.23 -19.98 16.87
N LEU A 122 14.84 -20.09 15.60
CA LEU A 122 14.11 -21.20 15.05
C LEU A 122 14.85 -21.72 13.82
N PHE A 123 14.77 -23.03 13.59
CA PHE A 123 15.37 -23.66 12.43
C PHE A 123 14.36 -23.74 11.29
N PHE A 124 14.73 -23.23 10.12
CA PHE A 124 13.88 -23.20 8.95
C PHE A 124 14.41 -24.13 7.87
N ASN A 125 13.49 -24.85 7.24
CA ASN A 125 13.81 -25.54 5.99
C ASN A 125 13.84 -24.53 4.84
N LYS A 126 14.43 -24.93 3.72
CA LYS A 126 14.28 -24.14 2.50
C LYS A 126 12.84 -24.30 1.99
N GLY A 127 12.19 -23.19 1.64
CA GLY A 127 10.85 -23.21 1.05
C GLY A 127 9.88 -22.27 1.74
N PHE A 128 8.60 -22.50 1.49
CA PHE A 128 7.50 -21.68 1.98
C PHE A 128 7.20 -21.98 3.44
N HIS A 129 6.94 -20.92 4.20
CA HIS A 129 6.55 -20.98 5.60
C HIS A 129 5.48 -19.93 5.94
N GLU A 130 4.64 -20.24 6.92
CA GLU A 130 3.63 -19.31 7.47
C GLU A 130 3.91 -19.00 8.94
N ILE A 131 3.82 -17.72 9.29
CA ILE A 131 3.83 -17.23 10.67
C ILE A 131 2.56 -16.44 10.93
N SER A 132 1.85 -16.80 11.99
CA SER A 132 0.65 -16.11 12.46
C SER A 132 0.91 -15.53 13.83
N LEU A 133 0.79 -14.20 13.94
CA LEU A 133 0.85 -13.47 15.20
C LEU A 133 -0.57 -13.16 15.66
N PHE A 134 -0.87 -13.49 16.91
CA PHE A 134 -2.10 -13.13 17.59
C PHE A 134 -1.76 -11.98 18.53
N LEU A 135 -2.30 -10.82 18.20
CA LEU A 135 -2.13 -9.55 18.88
C LEU A 135 -3.30 -9.31 19.81
N ARG A 136 -3.04 -8.70 20.96
CA ARG A 136 -4.11 -8.16 21.80
C ARG A 136 -4.88 -7.11 21.02
N ASN A 137 -6.21 -7.13 21.12
CA ASN A 137 -7.04 -6.10 20.51
C ASN A 137 -6.73 -4.75 21.18
N PRO A 138 -6.36 -3.71 20.42
CA PRO A 138 -6.09 -2.41 21.01
C PRO A 138 -7.36 -1.80 21.61
N GLU A 139 -7.17 -0.89 22.58
CA GLU A 139 -8.27 -0.17 23.21
C GLU A 139 -9.10 0.60 22.17
N ASN A 140 -10.41 0.65 22.41
CA ASN A 140 -11.29 1.51 21.64
C ASN A 140 -11.00 2.98 22.00
N LEU A 141 -10.65 3.79 21.00
CA LEU A 141 -10.36 5.21 21.17
C LEU A 141 -11.63 6.05 21.35
N LEU A 142 -12.79 5.49 21.00
CA LEU A 142 -14.11 6.06 21.29
C LEU A 142 -14.50 5.63 22.71
N LYS A 143 -14.04 6.35 23.74
CA LYS A 143 -14.46 6.10 25.12
C LYS A 143 -15.75 6.87 25.44
N GLY A 144 -16.86 6.15 25.63
CA GLY A 144 -18.03 6.61 26.38
C GLY A 144 -18.18 5.80 27.68
N ASN A 145 -19.10 6.20 28.56
CA ASN A 145 -19.39 5.47 29.82
C ASN A 145 -19.94 4.03 29.60
N ASP A 146 -20.28 3.66 28.37
CA ASP A 146 -20.70 2.31 27.99
C ASP A 146 -19.62 1.63 27.15
N GLU A 147 -19.22 0.42 27.54
CA GLU A 147 -18.27 -0.42 26.81
C GLU A 147 -18.78 -0.80 25.41
N ASN A 148 -20.12 -0.83 25.26
CA ASN A 148 -20.80 -0.96 23.98
C ASN A 148 -21.44 0.39 23.68
N LEU A 149 -20.84 1.18 22.78
CA LEU A 149 -21.41 2.44 22.31
C LEU A 149 -22.65 2.15 21.45
N ASP A 150 -23.70 1.71 22.12
CA ASP A 150 -24.99 1.36 21.55
C ASP A 150 -25.92 2.56 21.74
N PHE A 151 -26.50 3.04 20.65
CA PHE A 151 -27.39 4.20 20.72
C PHE A 151 -28.36 4.25 19.56
N ASP A 152 -29.52 4.84 19.86
CA ASP A 152 -30.53 5.19 18.89
C ASP A 152 -30.40 6.70 18.58
N ILE A 153 -30.37 7.08 17.30
CA ILE A 153 -30.44 8.50 16.90
C ILE A 153 -31.91 8.82 16.59
N ASN A 154 -32.47 9.82 17.29
CA ASN A 154 -33.79 10.37 17.01
C ASN A 154 -33.66 11.46 15.94
N PRO A 155 -34.30 11.30 14.76
CA PRO A 155 -34.06 12.18 13.63
C PRO A 155 -34.89 13.48 13.66
N LEU A 156 -35.64 13.78 14.74
CA LEU A 156 -36.43 15.01 14.93
C LEU A 156 -35.63 16.22 15.46
N SER A 157 -34.36 16.04 15.78
CA SER A 157 -33.40 17.09 16.14
C SER A 157 -32.22 16.97 15.17
N PRO A 158 -31.57 18.06 14.70
CA PRO A 158 -30.48 18.00 13.73
C PRO A 158 -29.21 17.44 14.39
N ASP A 159 -29.27 16.24 14.95
CA ASP A 159 -28.29 15.75 15.89
C ASP A 159 -27.48 14.65 15.23
N CYS A 160 -26.49 15.08 14.46
CA CYS A 160 -25.30 14.27 14.28
C CYS A 160 -24.77 13.88 15.66
N ARG A 161 -24.67 12.59 15.95
CA ARG A 161 -23.93 12.14 17.13
C ARG A 161 -22.45 12.12 16.78
N THR A 162 -21.72 13.13 17.24
CA THR A 162 -20.29 13.31 16.96
C THR A 162 -19.42 12.84 18.12
N PHE A 163 -18.46 11.98 17.80
CA PHE A 163 -17.39 11.54 18.68
C PHE A 163 -16.11 12.26 18.27
N LYS A 164 -15.60 13.13 19.15
CA LYS A 164 -14.33 13.83 18.93
C LYS A 164 -13.19 13.06 19.58
N ILE A 165 -12.19 12.71 18.79
CA ILE A 165 -11.00 11.96 19.21
C ILE A 165 -9.81 12.93 19.24
N LYS A 166 -9.03 12.86 20.34
CA LYS A 166 -7.78 13.61 20.54
C LYS A 166 -6.76 13.33 19.41
N PRO A 167 -5.74 14.19 19.22
CA PRO A 167 -4.74 14.00 18.17
C PRO A 167 -4.21 12.57 18.12
N LEU A 168 -4.23 11.98 16.92
CA LEU A 168 -3.80 10.61 16.70
C LEU A 168 -2.45 10.59 15.96
N PRO A 169 -1.53 9.68 16.31
CA PRO A 169 -0.35 9.44 15.50
C PRO A 169 -0.71 9.14 14.04
N SER A 170 0.13 9.58 13.10
CA SER A 170 -0.01 9.27 11.66
C SER A 170 0.11 7.75 11.43
N LYS A 171 -1.04 7.08 11.36
CA LYS A 171 -1.23 5.63 11.29
C LYS A 171 -2.57 5.32 10.62
N ILE A 172 -2.82 4.05 10.37
CA ILE A 172 -4.13 3.59 9.92
C ILE A 172 -4.96 3.20 11.15
N TYR A 173 -6.21 3.65 11.18
CA TYR A 173 -7.21 3.25 12.18
C TYR A 173 -8.40 2.59 11.47
N ILE A 174 -9.08 1.68 12.15
CA ILE A 174 -10.31 1.06 11.68
C ILE A 174 -11.46 1.60 12.50
N LEU A 175 -12.40 2.24 11.81
CA LEU A 175 -13.74 2.57 12.31
C LEU A 175 -14.67 1.41 11.95
N ASN A 176 -15.24 0.76 12.96
CA ASN A 176 -16.12 -0.38 12.77
C ASN A 176 -17.31 -0.32 13.74
N PHE A 177 -18.51 -0.62 13.24
CA PHE A 177 -19.73 -0.76 14.04
C PHE A 177 -20.79 -1.56 13.30
N ASP A 178 -21.71 -2.17 14.05
CA ASP A 178 -22.92 -2.75 13.49
C ASP A 178 -24.05 -1.71 13.53
N TYR A 179 -24.91 -1.71 12.51
CA TYR A 179 -26.04 -0.79 12.44
C TYR A 179 -27.30 -1.46 11.92
N LEU A 180 -28.43 -1.00 12.44
CA LEU A 180 -29.76 -1.32 11.95
C LEU A 180 -30.49 0.00 11.70
N THR A 181 -31.02 0.12 10.50
CA THR A 181 -31.70 1.31 9.99
C THR A 181 -33.03 0.91 9.41
N GLU A 182 -34.06 1.70 9.70
CA GLU A 182 -35.39 1.47 9.16
C GLU A 182 -35.62 2.14 7.80
N ARG A 183 -36.39 1.51 6.92
CA ARG A 183 -36.72 2.11 5.62
C ARG A 183 -37.69 3.27 5.83
N SER A 184 -37.28 4.49 5.48
CA SER A 184 -38.17 5.65 5.43
C SER A 184 -39.05 5.60 4.18
N ALA A 185 -40.35 5.86 4.32
CA ALA A 185 -41.28 5.97 3.20
C ALA A 185 -41.11 7.28 2.39
N LYS A 186 -40.35 8.25 2.92
CA LYS A 186 -40.21 9.61 2.37
C LYS A 186 -38.78 9.99 2.00
N ALA A 187 -37.79 9.14 2.27
CA ALA A 187 -36.40 9.38 1.94
C ALA A 187 -35.79 8.17 1.23
N ASP A 188 -35.24 8.41 0.05
CA ASP A 188 -34.48 7.40 -0.70
C ASP A 188 -33.10 7.13 -0.06
N ASN A 189 -32.61 8.08 0.75
CA ASN A 189 -31.31 8.02 1.41
C ASN A 189 -31.48 7.73 2.91
N GLY A 190 -30.73 6.74 3.42
CA GLY A 190 -30.66 6.42 4.84
C GLY A 190 -29.81 7.42 5.65
N PRO A 191 -29.40 7.12 6.88
CA PRO A 191 -28.40 7.92 7.60
C PRO A 191 -27.01 7.82 6.96
N PHE A 192 -26.10 8.70 7.37
CA PHE A 192 -24.72 8.70 6.88
C PHE A 192 -23.71 8.80 8.04
N VAL A 193 -22.49 8.38 7.75
CA VAL A 193 -21.33 8.54 8.62
C VAL A 193 -20.44 9.60 8.01
N LYS A 194 -20.03 10.57 8.80
CA LYS A 194 -19.05 11.58 8.42
C LYS A 194 -17.78 11.39 9.25
N VAL A 195 -16.63 11.32 8.59
CA VAL A 195 -15.31 11.25 9.25
C VAL A 195 -14.53 12.50 8.87
N GLU A 196 -14.15 13.33 9.82
CA GLU A 196 -13.42 14.58 9.58
C GLU A 196 -12.07 14.55 10.30
N GLN A 197 -10.99 14.84 9.58
CA GLN A 197 -9.66 15.06 10.13
C GLN A 197 -9.39 16.56 10.17
N ILE A 198 -9.33 17.11 11.38
CA ILE A 198 -9.08 18.53 11.61
C ILE A 198 -7.57 18.78 11.63
N LEU A 199 -7.08 19.58 10.69
CA LEU A 199 -5.72 20.08 10.61
C LEU A 199 -5.68 21.55 11.05
N GLU A 200 -4.50 22.17 11.09
CA GLU A 200 -4.36 23.57 11.53
C GLU A 200 -5.11 24.55 10.61
N ASP A 201 -5.01 24.36 9.30
CA ASP A 201 -5.58 25.25 8.28
C ASP A 201 -6.56 24.55 7.31
N ASP A 202 -6.87 23.27 7.54
CA ASP A 202 -7.66 22.46 6.61
C ASP A 202 -8.52 21.42 7.34
N VAL A 203 -9.56 20.92 6.67
CA VAL A 203 -10.38 19.80 7.12
C VAL A 203 -10.52 18.82 5.97
N LYS A 204 -10.04 17.59 6.18
CA LYS A 204 -10.30 16.48 5.26
C LYS A 204 -11.47 15.67 5.76
N ASP A 205 -12.49 15.51 4.95
CA ASP A 205 -13.67 14.74 5.31
C ASP A 205 -14.05 13.65 4.30
N ASP A 206 -14.66 12.60 4.82
CA ASP A 206 -15.24 11.49 4.06
C ASP A 206 -16.66 11.22 4.57
N ASP A 207 -17.63 11.18 3.65
CA ASP A 207 -19.04 10.91 3.94
C ASP A 207 -19.48 9.56 3.36
N PHE A 208 -20.18 8.76 4.17
CA PHE A 208 -20.62 7.41 3.82
C PHE A 208 -22.11 7.23 4.07
N GLN A 209 -22.86 7.04 2.98
CA GLN A 209 -24.28 6.73 3.02
C GLN A 209 -24.51 5.30 3.55
N LEU A 210 -25.24 5.16 4.67
CA LEU A 210 -25.69 3.87 5.19
C LEU A 210 -26.97 3.44 4.47
N LYS A 211 -27.11 2.13 4.25
CA LYS A 211 -28.30 1.56 3.59
C LYS A 211 -29.46 1.49 4.59
N ALA A 212 -30.64 1.98 4.22
CA ALA A 212 -31.87 1.89 5.01
C ALA A 212 -32.76 0.76 4.50
N ASN A 213 -32.66 -0.43 5.08
CA ASN A 213 -33.31 -1.64 4.56
C ASN A 213 -33.83 -2.62 5.63
N ASN A 214 -33.86 -2.23 6.90
CA ASN A 214 -34.27 -3.07 8.04
C ASN A 214 -33.38 -4.32 8.25
N ILE A 215 -32.16 -4.33 7.72
CA ILE A 215 -31.21 -5.45 7.87
C ILE A 215 -30.02 -4.98 8.70
N LEU A 216 -29.65 -5.77 9.72
CA LEU A 216 -28.44 -5.56 10.49
C LEU A 216 -27.22 -5.68 9.55
N GLN A 217 -26.40 -4.65 9.53
CA GLN A 217 -25.24 -4.54 8.66
C GLN A 217 -24.03 -4.06 9.45
N THR A 218 -22.83 -4.35 8.94
CA THR A 218 -21.59 -3.87 9.52
C THR A 218 -21.00 -2.77 8.65
N PHE A 219 -20.60 -1.68 9.28
CA PHE A 219 -19.79 -0.62 8.69
C PHE A 219 -18.32 -0.88 9.05
N ASP A 220 -17.42 -0.78 8.07
CA ASP A 220 -15.97 -0.92 8.25
C ASP A 220 -15.26 0.07 7.33
N TYR A 221 -14.48 0.97 7.93
CA TYR A 221 -13.71 1.98 7.22
C TYR A 221 -12.31 2.14 7.79
N LYS A 222 -11.31 2.25 6.90
CA LYS A 222 -9.91 2.49 7.25
C LYS A 222 -9.58 3.96 7.08
N ILE A 223 -9.25 4.61 8.17
CA ILE A 223 -8.86 6.01 8.22
C ILE A 223 -7.33 6.06 8.21
N ALA A 224 -6.75 6.59 7.13
CA ALA A 224 -5.33 6.93 7.09
C ALA A 224 -5.16 8.36 7.62
N THR A 225 -4.47 8.51 8.75
CA THR A 225 -4.36 9.83 9.39
C THR A 225 -3.24 10.67 8.81
N GLU A 226 -3.57 11.92 8.51
CA GLU A 226 -2.60 12.91 8.03
C GLU A 226 -1.53 13.20 9.08
N LYS A 227 -0.38 13.67 8.61
CA LYS A 227 0.63 14.23 9.51
C LYS A 227 0.05 15.48 10.17
N ASP A 228 0.26 15.63 11.47
CA ASP A 228 -0.15 16.79 12.26
C ASP A 228 -1.68 16.97 12.44
N VAL A 229 -2.46 15.89 12.29
CA VAL A 229 -3.90 15.92 12.61
C VAL A 229 -4.14 16.29 14.07
N GLN A 230 -4.93 17.34 14.29
CA GLN A 230 -5.23 17.87 15.63
C GLN A 230 -6.38 17.12 16.29
N SER A 231 -7.38 16.68 15.51
CA SER A 231 -8.45 15.81 16.02
C SER A 231 -9.17 15.10 14.89
N ILE A 232 -9.85 14.01 15.22
CA ILE A 232 -10.76 13.34 14.30
C ILE A 232 -12.17 13.45 14.87
N ASN A 233 -13.14 13.81 14.04
CA ASN A 233 -14.55 13.70 14.37
C ASN A 233 -15.14 12.52 13.61
N VAL A 234 -15.82 11.62 14.32
CA VAL A 234 -16.67 10.60 13.71
C VAL A 234 -18.10 10.94 14.06
N SER A 235 -18.90 11.26 13.05
CA SER A 235 -20.29 11.66 13.21
C SER A 235 -21.21 10.65 12.56
N VAL A 236 -22.26 10.23 13.26
CA VAL A 236 -23.37 9.48 12.64
C VAL A 236 -24.57 10.40 12.60
N CYS A 237 -25.08 10.66 11.40
CA CYS A 237 -26.07 11.69 11.13
C CYS A 237 -27.31 11.08 10.45
N ALA A 238 -28.48 11.63 10.76
CA ALA A 238 -29.69 11.38 9.97
C ALA A 238 -29.65 12.21 8.68
N SER A 239 -30.10 11.63 7.56
CA SER A 239 -30.26 12.40 6.32
C SER A 239 -31.54 13.24 6.34
N PRO A 240 -31.59 14.38 5.63
CA PRO A 240 -32.81 15.15 5.44
C PRO A 240 -33.97 14.28 4.93
N GLY A 241 -35.16 14.40 5.53
CA GLY A 241 -36.33 13.58 5.21
C GLY A 241 -36.37 12.18 5.86
N TYR A 242 -35.29 11.77 6.54
CA TYR A 242 -35.28 10.60 7.42
C TYR A 242 -35.80 10.93 8.84
N GLU A 243 -36.18 12.19 9.08
CA GLU A 243 -36.72 12.80 10.32
C GLU A 243 -37.94 12.11 10.95
N ASN A 244 -38.67 11.29 10.18
CA ASN A 244 -39.88 10.61 10.63
C ASN A 244 -39.73 9.08 10.74
N SER A 245 -38.52 8.54 10.60
CA SER A 245 -38.24 7.10 10.65
C SER A 245 -37.78 6.65 12.04
N SER A 246 -38.13 5.43 12.42
CA SER A 246 -37.77 4.80 13.69
C SER A 246 -36.26 4.57 13.79
N ASN A 247 -35.67 5.14 14.84
CA ASN A 247 -34.35 4.93 15.43
C ASN A 247 -33.24 4.29 14.56
N ILE A 248 -32.15 5.04 14.34
CA ILE A 248 -30.89 4.49 13.82
C ILE A 248 -30.18 3.80 14.97
N ARG A 249 -30.16 2.47 14.98
CA ARG A 249 -29.49 1.71 16.04
C ARG A 249 -28.07 1.40 15.65
N ILE A 250 -27.11 1.97 16.37
CA ILE A 250 -25.69 1.65 16.28
C ILE A 250 -25.33 0.68 17.40
N LYS A 251 -24.45 -0.28 17.12
CA LYS A 251 -23.88 -1.21 18.09
C LYS A 251 -22.38 -1.39 17.91
N ASN A 252 -21.67 -1.70 19.00
CA ASN A 252 -20.25 -2.05 18.99
C ASN A 252 -19.33 -1.00 18.33
N LEU A 253 -19.70 0.28 18.41
CA LEU A 253 -18.94 1.34 17.74
C LEU A 253 -17.52 1.44 18.26
N SER A 254 -16.55 1.30 17.35
CA SER A 254 -15.14 1.26 17.68
C SER A 254 -14.25 2.00 16.69
N LEU A 255 -13.25 2.70 17.22
CA LEU A 255 -12.12 3.23 16.47
C LEU A 255 -10.84 2.65 17.08
N ARG A 256 -10.13 1.82 16.33
CA ARG A 256 -8.95 1.11 16.83
C ARG A 256 -7.77 1.26 15.88
N PRO A 257 -6.52 1.35 16.37
CA PRO A 257 -5.35 1.34 15.49
C PRO A 257 -5.28 0.01 14.72
N PHE A 258 -4.92 0.10 13.45
CA PHE A 258 -4.66 -1.06 12.62
C PHE A 258 -3.22 -1.53 12.84
N LEU A 259 -3.06 -2.65 13.54
CA LEU A 259 -1.74 -3.19 13.87
C LEU A 259 -1.24 -4.09 12.74
N THR A 260 -0.12 -3.74 12.12
CA THR A 260 0.58 -4.60 11.15
C THR A 260 2.08 -4.52 11.41
N PRO A 261 2.57 -5.17 12.48
CA PRO A 261 3.96 -5.03 12.85
C PRO A 261 4.89 -5.66 11.81
N ALA A 262 6.04 -5.05 11.60
CA ALA A 262 7.06 -5.57 10.70
C ALA A 262 7.81 -6.76 11.32
N LEU A 263 8.03 -7.81 10.52
CA LEU A 263 8.88 -8.94 10.89
C LEU A 263 10.23 -8.84 10.20
N ALA A 264 11.29 -9.12 10.94
CA ALA A 264 12.63 -9.34 10.42
C ALA A 264 13.11 -10.74 10.78
N PHE A 265 13.76 -11.41 9.82
CA PHE A 265 14.39 -12.72 10.01
C PHE A 265 15.89 -12.51 9.92
N VAL A 266 16.58 -12.70 11.03
CA VAL A 266 18.03 -12.54 11.10
C VAL A 266 18.64 -13.93 11.14
N SER A 267 19.41 -14.29 10.11
CA SER A 267 20.13 -15.55 10.11
C SER A 267 21.10 -15.59 11.30
N THR A 268 21.05 -16.68 12.07
CA THR A 268 21.92 -16.91 13.23
C THR A 268 23.19 -17.67 12.85
N ASP A 269 23.32 -18.08 11.59
CA ASP A 269 24.50 -18.75 11.05
C ASP A 269 25.71 -17.80 11.12
N LYS A 270 26.68 -18.12 11.98
CA LYS A 270 27.93 -17.35 12.15
C LYS A 270 28.83 -17.39 10.90
N ASN A 271 28.57 -18.32 9.98
CA ASN A 271 29.26 -18.46 8.69
C ASN A 271 28.51 -17.75 7.55
N LEU A 272 27.93 -16.58 7.82
CA LEU A 272 27.54 -15.68 6.74
C LEU A 272 28.80 -15.28 6.00
N THR A 273 28.97 -15.79 4.78
CA THR A 273 29.71 -15.06 3.75
C THR A 273 28.95 -13.76 3.55
N ILE A 274 29.34 -12.73 4.31
CA ILE A 274 28.85 -11.39 4.07
C ILE A 274 29.32 -11.06 2.66
N ASN A 275 28.36 -10.96 1.75
CA ASN A 275 28.62 -10.48 0.42
C ASN A 275 28.96 -9.00 0.55
N ASP A 276 30.24 -8.70 0.76
CA ASP A 276 30.80 -7.35 0.80
C ASP A 276 30.91 -6.82 -0.63
N ASN A 277 29.76 -6.71 -1.30
CA ASN A 277 29.67 -6.11 -2.61
C ASN A 277 29.89 -4.60 -2.45
N LYS A 278 31.06 -4.11 -2.83
CA LYS A 278 31.38 -2.68 -2.79
C LYS A 278 30.92 -2.03 -4.08
N ILE A 279 30.16 -0.95 -3.95
CA ILE A 279 29.72 -0.15 -5.08
C ILE A 279 30.19 1.30 -4.91
N LEU A 280 30.68 1.88 -5.99
CA LEU A 280 31.00 3.31 -6.09
C LEU A 280 30.25 3.85 -7.31
N ALA A 281 29.27 4.71 -7.06
CA ALA A 281 28.44 5.31 -8.10
C ALA A 281 28.79 6.79 -8.26
N THR A 282 29.10 7.18 -9.49
CA THR A 282 29.36 8.56 -9.88
C THR A 282 28.28 9.02 -10.85
N GLN A 283 27.55 10.06 -10.49
CA GLN A 283 26.61 10.70 -11.41
C GLN A 283 27.39 11.53 -12.42
N ILE A 284 27.34 11.14 -13.69
CA ILE A 284 27.93 11.93 -14.78
C ILE A 284 26.98 13.08 -15.15
N ASN A 285 25.68 12.77 -15.24
CA ASN A 285 24.61 13.75 -15.44
C ASN A 285 23.25 13.13 -15.00
N PRO A 286 22.12 13.87 -15.01
CA PRO A 286 20.82 13.34 -14.59
C PRO A 286 20.32 12.10 -15.35
N THR A 287 20.88 11.84 -16.54
CA THR A 287 20.51 10.73 -17.43
C THR A 287 21.60 9.65 -17.55
N LYS A 288 22.72 9.78 -16.82
CA LYS A 288 23.88 8.88 -16.96
C LYS A 288 24.66 8.74 -15.65
N TYR A 289 24.88 7.51 -15.24
CA TYR A 289 25.66 7.14 -14.05
C TYR A 289 26.74 6.13 -14.43
N GLU A 290 27.93 6.28 -13.86
CA GLU A 290 28.98 5.27 -13.88
C GLU A 290 29.00 4.57 -12.52
N VAL A 291 28.98 3.24 -12.53
CA VAL A 291 28.98 2.42 -11.31
C VAL A 291 30.14 1.45 -11.37
N LYS A 292 31.10 1.60 -10.46
CA LYS A 292 32.19 0.65 -10.24
C LYS A 292 31.75 -0.34 -9.17
N VAL A 293 31.89 -1.63 -9.45
CA VAL A 293 31.44 -2.72 -8.60
C VAL A 293 32.59 -3.67 -8.33
N ASN A 294 32.74 -4.07 -7.06
CA ASN A 294 33.50 -5.24 -6.66
C ASN A 294 32.51 -6.18 -5.92
N ALA A 295 32.09 -7.27 -6.58
CA ALA A 295 31.04 -8.15 -6.07
C ALA A 295 31.51 -9.60 -5.93
N ASN A 296 31.29 -10.19 -4.74
CA ASN A 296 31.63 -11.59 -4.46
C ASN A 296 30.46 -12.55 -4.73
N SER A 297 29.30 -12.02 -5.13
CA SER A 297 28.08 -12.79 -5.42
C SER A 297 27.10 -11.97 -6.28
N PRO A 298 26.10 -12.61 -6.91
CA PRO A 298 25.00 -11.92 -7.59
C PRO A 298 24.27 -10.92 -6.68
N TYR A 299 23.81 -9.81 -7.26
CA TYR A 299 23.17 -8.73 -6.50
C TYR A 299 22.11 -7.98 -7.29
N ILE A 300 21.28 -7.24 -6.56
CA ILE A 300 20.31 -6.32 -7.13
C ILE A 300 20.90 -4.91 -7.10
N LEU A 301 21.09 -4.32 -8.28
CA LEU A 301 21.47 -2.93 -8.42
C LEU A 301 20.21 -2.06 -8.45
N VAL A 302 20.10 -1.07 -7.56
CA VAL A 302 18.93 -0.19 -7.47
C VAL A 302 19.32 1.24 -7.85
N LEU A 303 18.60 1.82 -8.79
CA LEU A 303 18.60 3.25 -9.08
C LEU A 303 17.32 3.85 -8.49
N ASN A 304 17.50 4.69 -7.47
CA ASN A 304 16.42 5.28 -6.67
C ASN A 304 15.69 6.45 -7.36
N ASN A 305 15.33 6.26 -8.62
CA ASN A 305 14.54 7.18 -9.44
C ASN A 305 13.23 6.49 -9.85
N LYS A 306 12.20 7.27 -10.21
CA LYS A 306 10.93 6.74 -10.76
C LYS A 306 11.20 5.74 -11.90
N PHE A 307 10.53 4.60 -11.82
CA PHE A 307 10.70 3.48 -12.74
C PHE A 307 10.38 3.91 -14.17
N ASN A 308 11.28 3.56 -15.08
CA ASN A 308 11.07 3.77 -16.51
C ASN A 308 11.84 2.72 -17.31
N SER A 309 11.15 1.99 -18.19
CA SER A 309 11.70 0.91 -19.02
C SER A 309 12.84 1.33 -19.96
N ASN A 310 13.02 2.63 -20.15
CA ASN A 310 14.02 3.21 -21.03
C ASN A 310 15.39 3.45 -20.36
N TRP A 311 15.50 3.23 -19.05
CA TRP A 311 16.81 3.07 -18.40
C TRP A 311 17.45 1.74 -18.82
N LYS A 312 18.71 1.79 -19.25
CA LYS A 312 19.49 0.62 -19.67
C LYS A 312 20.84 0.61 -18.99
N ILE A 313 21.42 -0.58 -18.89
CA ILE A 313 22.83 -0.77 -18.56
C ILE A 313 23.62 -1.11 -19.81
N SER A 314 24.86 -0.63 -19.90
CA SER A 314 25.71 -0.79 -21.08
C SER A 314 26.38 -2.16 -21.20
N ASP A 315 26.40 -2.96 -20.13
CA ASP A 315 27.13 -4.22 -20.11
C ASP A 315 26.29 -5.36 -20.73
N LYS A 316 26.71 -5.83 -21.90
CA LYS A 316 26.07 -6.94 -22.61
C LYS A 316 26.28 -8.28 -21.89
N ASP A 317 27.35 -8.40 -21.09
CA ASP A 317 27.70 -9.63 -20.38
C ASP A 317 27.00 -9.74 -19.02
N ALA A 318 26.41 -8.64 -18.52
CA ALA A 318 25.75 -8.61 -17.22
C ALA A 318 24.39 -9.35 -17.20
N ASN A 319 23.88 -9.80 -18.36
CA ASN A 319 22.61 -10.52 -18.53
C ASN A 319 21.48 -9.96 -17.64
N ALA A 320 21.42 -8.63 -17.57
CA ALA A 320 20.72 -7.94 -16.51
C ALA A 320 19.26 -7.74 -16.86
N LYS A 321 18.39 -8.39 -16.10
CA LYS A 321 16.95 -8.17 -16.21
C LYS A 321 16.58 -6.89 -15.46
N HIS A 322 16.02 -5.91 -16.18
CA HIS A 322 15.45 -4.68 -15.60
C HIS A 322 14.05 -4.96 -15.05
N PHE A 323 13.76 -4.49 -13.83
CA PHE A 323 12.47 -4.61 -13.16
C PHE A 323 12.25 -3.48 -12.15
N MET A 324 11.01 -3.35 -11.66
CA MET A 324 10.64 -2.37 -10.64
C MET A 324 10.86 -2.95 -9.24
N ILE A 325 11.47 -2.18 -8.34
CA ILE A 325 11.63 -2.54 -6.91
C ILE A 325 11.03 -1.46 -6.01
N ASN A 326 10.60 -1.82 -4.80
CA ASN A 326 9.96 -0.92 -3.83
C ASN A 326 8.73 -0.16 -4.38
N GLY A 327 8.07 -0.67 -5.41
CA GLY A 327 6.89 -0.07 -6.02
C GLY A 327 7.14 1.19 -6.88
N PHE A 328 8.37 1.69 -6.96
CA PHE A 328 8.68 2.87 -7.77
C PHE A 328 10.08 2.91 -8.38
N ALA A 329 11.06 2.17 -7.88
CA ALA A 329 12.47 2.34 -8.26
C ALA A 329 12.88 1.43 -9.42
N ASN A 330 13.95 1.82 -10.13
CA ASN A 330 14.55 1.00 -11.19
C ASN A 330 15.54 0.00 -10.58
N ALA A 331 15.47 -1.27 -10.99
CA ALA A 331 16.38 -2.29 -10.50
C ALA A 331 16.86 -3.25 -11.59
N TRP A 332 18.06 -3.81 -11.39
CA TRP A 332 18.64 -4.83 -12.25
C TRP A 332 19.17 -5.99 -11.42
N ASN A 333 18.87 -7.22 -11.84
CA ASN A 333 19.48 -8.41 -11.25
C ASN A 333 20.78 -8.70 -12.01
N ILE A 334 21.92 -8.54 -11.35
CA ILE A 334 23.25 -8.73 -11.92
C ILE A 334 23.84 -10.03 -11.39
N SER A 335 24.05 -10.99 -12.30
CA SER A 335 24.69 -12.27 -11.96
C SER A 335 26.22 -12.24 -12.05
N LYS A 336 26.78 -11.17 -12.61
CA LYS A 336 28.23 -10.98 -12.78
C LYS A 336 28.89 -10.72 -11.41
N THR A 337 30.08 -11.28 -11.22
CA THR A 337 30.91 -11.15 -10.01
C THR A 337 32.32 -10.69 -10.39
N GLY A 338 33.11 -10.26 -9.41
CA GLY A 338 34.44 -9.67 -9.60
C GLY A 338 34.39 -8.15 -9.69
N GLU A 339 35.47 -7.56 -10.20
CA GLU A 339 35.61 -6.11 -10.38
C GLU A 339 35.25 -5.69 -11.81
N TYR A 340 34.33 -4.72 -11.94
CA TYR A 340 33.94 -4.18 -13.24
C TYR A 340 33.22 -2.83 -13.12
N SER A 341 33.05 -2.16 -14.26
CA SER A 341 32.30 -0.92 -14.39
C SER A 341 31.04 -1.12 -15.23
N LEU A 342 29.94 -0.52 -14.80
CA LEU A 342 28.67 -0.47 -15.51
C LEU A 342 28.30 0.98 -15.79
N ILE A 343 27.70 1.26 -16.95
CA ILE A 343 27.07 2.55 -17.23
C ILE A 343 25.57 2.34 -17.19
N ILE A 344 24.86 3.12 -16.38
CA ILE A 344 23.41 3.23 -16.38
C ILE A 344 23.04 4.48 -17.16
N GLU A 345 22.25 4.34 -18.23
CA GLU A 345 21.93 5.46 -19.12
C GLU A 345 20.45 5.46 -19.50
N TYR A 346 19.86 6.65 -19.58
CA TYR A 346 18.50 6.86 -20.06
C TYR A 346 18.51 7.00 -21.58
N ASN A 347 18.14 5.92 -22.30
CA ASN A 347 18.19 5.88 -23.76
C ASN A 347 17.48 7.04 -24.49
N PRO A 348 16.32 7.57 -24.03
CA PRO A 348 15.61 8.63 -24.71
C PRO A 348 16.42 9.91 -24.84
N GLN A 349 17.39 10.12 -23.94
CA GLN A 349 18.30 11.24 -24.03
C GLN A 349 19.11 11.25 -25.34
N LYS A 350 19.43 10.06 -25.91
CA LYS A 350 20.13 9.97 -27.21
C LYS A 350 19.26 10.48 -28.35
N TYR A 351 17.97 10.13 -28.36
CA TYR A 351 17.03 10.62 -29.38
C TYR A 351 16.80 12.13 -29.25
N PHE A 352 16.78 12.65 -28.02
CA PHE A 352 16.72 14.09 -27.78
C PHE A 352 17.91 14.82 -28.41
N TYR A 353 19.15 14.34 -28.21
CA TYR A 353 20.33 14.95 -28.84
C TYR A 353 20.31 14.90 -30.36
N ILE A 354 19.83 13.79 -30.95
CA ILE A 354 19.65 13.68 -32.40
C ILE A 354 18.62 14.69 -32.90
N GLY A 355 17.46 14.80 -32.24
CA GLY A 355 16.42 15.75 -32.60
C GLY A 355 16.86 17.20 -32.48
N TRP A 356 17.64 17.52 -31.44
CA TRP A 356 18.24 18.84 -31.26
C TRP A 356 19.20 19.19 -32.40
N LEU A 357 20.08 18.26 -32.79
CA LEU A 357 21.01 18.45 -33.91
C LEU A 357 20.24 18.71 -35.22
N VAL A 358 19.22 17.91 -35.51
CA VAL A 358 18.37 18.08 -36.70
C VAL A 358 17.70 19.47 -36.69
N THR A 359 17.16 19.89 -35.55
CA THR A 359 16.49 21.19 -35.41
C THR A 359 17.44 22.35 -35.68
N ILE A 360 18.67 22.29 -35.14
CA ILE A 360 19.68 23.32 -35.38
C ILE A 360 20.07 23.36 -36.86
N THR A 361 20.36 22.21 -37.47
CA THR A 361 20.74 22.17 -38.89
C THR A 361 19.65 22.75 -39.80
N PHE A 362 18.38 22.45 -39.50
CA PHE A 362 17.24 23.00 -40.23
C PHE A 362 17.11 24.51 -40.03
N MET A 363 17.16 25.00 -38.79
CA MET A 363 17.10 26.43 -38.46
C MET A 363 18.23 27.21 -39.15
N THR A 364 19.46 26.70 -39.11
CA THR A 364 20.60 27.33 -39.79
C THR A 364 20.38 27.36 -41.31
N GLY A 365 19.87 26.29 -41.90
CA GLY A 365 19.52 26.24 -43.33
C GLY A 365 18.46 27.28 -43.72
N VAL A 366 17.41 27.43 -42.91
CA VAL A 366 16.36 28.45 -43.12
C VAL A 366 16.93 29.86 -43.03
N VAL A 367 17.76 30.14 -42.02
CA VAL A 367 18.40 31.47 -41.86
C VAL A 367 19.28 31.80 -43.08
N ILE A 368 20.10 30.85 -43.54
CA ILE A 368 20.95 31.03 -44.74
C ILE A 368 20.09 31.29 -45.99
N TYR A 369 18.99 30.55 -46.15
CA TYR A 369 18.08 30.74 -47.27
C TYR A 369 17.41 32.13 -47.24
N LEU A 370 16.92 32.56 -46.08
CA LEU A 370 16.28 33.87 -45.92
C LEU A 370 17.26 35.03 -46.15
N THR A 371 18.50 34.95 -45.64
CA THR A 371 19.52 35.99 -45.88
C THR A 371 19.90 36.07 -47.35
N TYR A 372 20.05 34.92 -48.03
CA TYR A 372 20.27 34.87 -49.48
C TYR A 372 19.11 35.48 -50.27
N ALA A 373 17.87 35.14 -49.92
CA ALA A 373 16.67 35.68 -50.57
C ALA A 373 16.56 37.21 -50.40
N ILE A 374 16.82 37.73 -49.20
CA ILE A 374 16.81 39.18 -48.93
C ILE A 374 17.92 39.89 -49.72
N TYR A 375 19.12 39.32 -49.79
CA TYR A 375 20.23 39.92 -50.55
C TYR A 375 19.95 39.94 -52.06
N LYS A 376 19.29 38.91 -52.60
CA LYS A 376 18.95 38.82 -54.02
C LYS A 376 17.81 39.79 -54.43
N HIS A 377 16.92 40.13 -53.51
CA HIS A 377 15.77 41.01 -53.75
C HIS A 377 15.97 42.46 -53.28
N LYS A 378 17.14 42.78 -52.73
CA LYS A 378 17.67 44.15 -52.64
C LYS A 378 18.48 44.47 -53.88
#